data_AF-A0A3M7M8G3-F1
#
_entry.id   AF-A0A3M7M8G3-F1
#
_cell.length_a   1.000
_cell.length_b   1.000
_cell.length_c   1.000
_cell.angle_alpha   90.00
_cell.angle_beta   90.00
_cell.angle_gamma   90.00
#
_symmetry.space_group_name_H-M   'P 1'
#
loop_
_entity.id
_entity.type
_entity.pdbx_description
1 polymer ?
#
loop_
_entity_poly.entity_id
_entity_poly.type
_entity_poly.pdbx_seq_one_letter_code
_entity_poly.pdbx_strand_id
1 'polypeptide(L)'
;MRRSTSTTTVSSSSHHTSTNTTLSIPPPTNNMSNPGNVIGGHKANLNNPNTSDEAKQHSKEVLQEIENGGAVPTSSSSSGNGDKNPNNVAGGLKATLSNPNVSDEAKESAKERLEDM
;
A
#
# COMPACT_ATOMS: atom_id res chain seq x y z
N MET A 1 49.68 -59.38 -19.13
CA MET A 1 48.49 -58.59 -18.73
C MET A 1 47.27 -59.18 -19.42
N ARG A 2 46.27 -59.79 -18.75
CA ARG A 2 45.18 -59.25 -17.91
C ARG A 2 44.26 -58.23 -18.62
N ARG A 3 43.06 -58.72 -19.02
CA ARG A 3 41.67 -58.20 -18.74
C ARG A 3 41.35 -56.74 -19.14
N SER A 4 40.22 -56.36 -19.72
CA SER A 4 38.86 -56.93 -19.75
C SER A 4 38.06 -56.33 -20.92
N THR A 5 37.24 -57.15 -21.57
CA THR A 5 36.06 -56.72 -22.33
C THR A 5 35.01 -56.18 -21.36
N SER A 6 34.48 -54.98 -21.63
CA SER A 6 33.39 -54.37 -20.83
C SER A 6 32.07 -54.45 -21.60
N THR A 7 31.41 -55.59 -21.45
CA THR A 7 30.07 -55.79 -20.86
C THR A 7 29.07 -54.62 -20.86
N THR A 8 27.96 -54.86 -21.56
CA THR A 8 26.57 -54.72 -21.10
C THR A 8 25.87 -53.35 -21.15
N THR A 9 25.00 -53.28 -22.16
CA THR A 9 23.64 -52.75 -22.17
C THR A 9 22.93 -52.65 -20.81
N VAL A 10 22.44 -51.45 -20.47
CA VAL A 10 21.20 -51.31 -19.70
C VAL A 10 20.29 -50.28 -20.37
N SER A 11 19.17 -50.79 -20.88
CA SER A 11 17.93 -50.04 -21.08
C SER A 11 17.52 -49.37 -19.78
N SER A 12 16.93 -48.18 -19.85
CA SER A 12 15.54 -47.94 -19.44
C SER A 12 15.29 -46.47 -19.11
N SER A 13 14.22 -45.96 -19.74
CA SER A 13 13.16 -45.19 -19.11
C SER A 13 13.53 -43.97 -18.27
N SER A 14 13.20 -42.78 -18.78
CA SER A 14 12.15 -41.98 -18.12
C SER A 14 11.77 -40.74 -18.93
N HIS A 15 10.54 -40.77 -19.44
CA HIS A 15 9.56 -39.68 -19.41
C HIS A 15 10.12 -38.28 -19.10
N HIS A 16 10.32 -37.45 -20.13
CA HIS A 16 10.16 -36.01 -19.92
C HIS A 16 8.65 -35.75 -19.86
N THR A 17 8.09 -35.73 -18.65
CA THR A 17 6.78 -35.11 -18.44
C THR A 17 6.93 -33.65 -18.82
N SER A 18 6.33 -33.26 -19.93
CA SER A 18 6.16 -31.86 -20.31
C SER A 18 5.23 -31.23 -19.27
N THR A 19 5.79 -30.77 -18.16
CA THR A 19 5.06 -29.95 -17.20
C THR A 19 4.92 -28.58 -17.85
N ASN A 20 3.78 -28.38 -18.50
CA ASN A 20 3.26 -27.08 -18.89
C ASN A 20 3.31 -26.19 -17.65
N THR A 21 4.39 -25.42 -17.52
CA THR A 21 4.56 -24.43 -16.48
C THR A 21 3.72 -23.25 -16.92
N THR A 22 2.42 -23.36 -16.67
CA THR A 22 1.54 -22.20 -16.59
C THR A 22 2.19 -21.27 -15.57
N LEU A 23 2.87 -20.23 -16.06
CA LEU A 23 3.30 -19.07 -15.29
C LEU A 23 2.03 -18.45 -14.67
N SER A 24 1.57 -19.04 -13.58
CA SER A 24 0.60 -18.43 -12.68
C SER A 24 1.37 -17.33 -11.99
N ILE A 25 1.36 -16.14 -12.59
CA ILE A 25 1.79 -14.91 -11.93
C ILE A 25 0.96 -14.85 -10.65
N PRO A 26 1.59 -14.94 -9.46
CA PRO A 26 0.84 -14.85 -8.21
C PRO A 26 0.13 -13.49 -8.19
N PRO A 27 -1.11 -13.41 -7.69
CA PRO A 27 -1.80 -12.14 -7.56
C PRO A 27 -0.92 -11.16 -6.77
N PRO A 28 -0.93 -9.85 -7.08
CA PRO A 28 -0.14 -8.88 -6.34
C PRO A 28 -0.48 -9.04 -4.86
N THR A 29 0.54 -9.38 -4.06
CA THR A 29 0.40 -9.48 -2.61
C THR A 29 -0.03 -8.11 -2.12
N ASN A 30 -1.29 -8.01 -1.71
CA ASN A 30 -1.84 -6.86 -1.03
C ASN A 30 -0.83 -6.44 0.04
N ASN A 31 -0.21 -5.27 -0.14
CA ASN A 31 0.80 -4.70 0.74
C ASN A 31 0.14 -4.31 2.07
N MET A 32 -0.21 -5.33 2.85
CA MET A 32 -0.58 -5.21 4.25
C MET A 32 0.61 -4.56 4.92
N SER A 33 0.54 -3.25 5.13
CA SER A 33 1.64 -2.49 5.72
C SER A 33 1.89 -3.08 7.10
N ASN A 34 2.96 -3.87 7.21
CA ASN A 34 3.27 -4.50 8.48
C ASN A 34 3.57 -3.39 9.49
N PRO A 35 3.12 -3.52 10.74
CA PRO A 35 3.34 -2.51 11.76
C PRO A 35 4.83 -2.14 11.92
N GLY A 36 5.73 -3.12 11.73
CA GLY A 36 7.18 -2.89 11.71
C GLY A 36 7.66 -1.96 10.59
N ASN A 37 7.04 -1.98 9.41
CA ASN A 37 7.37 -1.08 8.31
C ASN A 37 6.97 0.37 8.62
N VAL A 38 5.82 0.57 9.29
CA VAL A 38 5.34 1.89 9.71
C VAL A 38 6.27 2.48 10.77
N ILE A 39 6.60 1.70 11.80
CA ILE A 39 7.56 2.08 12.86
C ILE A 39 8.92 2.41 12.25
N GLY A 40 9.43 1.56 11.35
CA GLY A 40 10.69 1.80 10.64
C GLY A 40 10.67 3.09 9.81
N GLY A 41 9.57 3.36 9.12
CA GLY A 41 9.37 4.60 8.36
C GLY A 41 9.41 5.85 9.22
N HIS A 42 8.70 5.87 10.35
CA HIS A 42 8.75 7.01 11.29
C HIS A 42 10.15 7.18 11.89
N LYS A 43 10.87 6.10 12.22
CA LYS A 43 12.27 6.18 12.69
C LYS A 43 13.20 6.75 11.62
N ALA A 44 13.00 6.41 10.34
CA ALA A 44 13.75 6.99 9.23
C ALA A 44 13.45 8.49 9.07
N ASN A 45 12.18 8.88 9.20
CA ASN A 45 11.77 10.28 9.11
C ASN A 45 12.45 11.19 10.15
N LEU A 46 12.72 10.67 11.35
CA LEU A 46 13.46 11.38 12.40
C LEU A 46 14.93 11.63 12.08
N ASN A 47 15.56 10.71 11.34
CA ASN A 47 16.97 10.79 10.98
C ASN A 47 17.21 11.51 9.65
N ASN A 48 16.14 11.81 8.90
CA ASN A 48 16.25 12.51 7.63
C ASN A 48 16.47 14.02 7.88
N PRO A 49 17.61 14.61 7.46
CA PRO A 49 17.86 16.03 7.64
C PRO A 49 16.93 16.91 6.79
N ASN A 50 16.30 16.36 5.74
CA ASN A 50 15.41 17.09 4.83
C ASN A 50 13.95 17.12 5.29
N THR A 51 13.63 16.62 6.48
CA THR A 51 12.27 16.61 7.01
C THR A 51 12.07 17.78 7.96
N SER A 52 10.86 18.35 7.98
CA SER A 52 10.53 19.48 8.85
C SER A 52 10.45 19.05 10.31
N ASP A 53 10.60 20.00 11.22
CA ASP A 53 10.57 19.73 12.65
C ASP A 53 9.17 19.28 13.11
N GLU A 54 8.11 19.81 12.49
CA GLU A 54 6.72 19.35 12.72
C GLU A 54 6.55 17.88 12.31
N ALA A 55 7.07 17.49 11.15
CA ALA A 55 6.99 16.11 10.66
C ALA A 55 7.77 15.15 11.57
N LYS A 56 8.91 15.58 12.10
CA LYS A 56 9.70 14.83 13.08
C LYS A 56 8.94 14.72 14.41
N GLN A 57 8.37 15.80 14.92
CA GLN A 57 7.63 15.79 16.18
C GLN A 57 6.46 14.82 16.12
N HIS A 58 5.66 14.86 15.05
CA HIS A 58 4.57 13.91 14.82
C HIS A 58 5.08 12.46 14.73
N SER A 59 6.22 12.24 14.06
CA SER A 59 6.80 10.89 13.99
C SER A 59 7.30 10.38 15.35
N LYS A 60 7.78 11.26 16.25
CA LYS A 60 8.14 10.87 17.62
C LYS A 60 6.91 10.48 18.43
N GLU A 61 5.85 11.28 18.34
CA GLU A 61 4.60 11.05 19.07
C GLU A 61 3.97 9.72 18.69
N VAL A 62 3.84 9.43 17.39
CA VAL A 62 3.34 8.14 16.88
C VAL A 62 4.21 6.97 17.37
N LEU A 63 5.54 7.12 17.37
CA LEU A 63 6.42 6.07 17.87
C LEU A 63 6.26 5.82 19.37
N GLN A 64 6.07 6.88 20.16
CA GLN A 64 5.86 6.80 21.60
C GLN A 64 4.49 6.19 21.94
N GLU A 65 3.46 6.52 21.17
CA GLU A 65 2.13 5.91 21.30
C GLU A 65 2.19 4.41 21.03
N ILE A 66 2.87 3.99 19.94
CA ILE A 66 3.06 2.57 19.61
C ILE A 66 3.87 1.85 20.70
N GLU A 67 4.93 2.48 21.22
CA GLU A 67 5.77 1.93 22.29
C GLU A 67 5.02 1.74 23.61
N ASN A 68 4.08 2.63 23.92
CA ASN A 68 3.18 2.53 25.07
C ASN A 68 2.05 1.48 24.89
N GLY A 69 2.08 0.70 23.80
CA GLY A 69 1.08 -0.31 23.49
C GLY A 69 -0.09 0.19 22.64
N GLY A 70 0.02 1.38 22.07
CA GLY A 70 -0.93 1.92 21.09
C GLY A 70 -0.93 1.11 19.79
N ALA A 71 -2.10 1.03 19.15
CA ALA A 71 -2.23 0.39 17.84
C ALA A 71 -1.48 1.22 16.79
N VAL A 72 -0.67 0.56 15.96
CA VAL A 72 -0.02 1.25 14.83
C VAL A 72 -1.10 1.89 13.96
N PRO A 73 -1.01 3.20 13.65
CA PRO A 73 -1.91 3.86 12.71
C PRO A 73 -1.53 3.40 11.30
N THR A 74 -1.78 2.12 11.02
CA THR A 74 -1.83 1.60 9.68
C THR A 74 -3.04 2.25 9.06
N SER A 75 -2.88 2.92 7.92
CA SER A 75 -3.96 3.57 7.17
C SER A 75 -5.12 2.64 6.75
N SER A 76 -5.11 1.38 7.20
CA SER A 76 -6.29 0.53 7.33
C SER A 76 -7.33 1.04 8.36
N SER A 77 -7.03 2.09 9.14
CA SER A 77 -8.07 2.95 9.75
C SER A 77 -8.78 3.86 8.73
N SER A 78 -8.60 3.61 7.42
CA SER A 78 -9.59 3.95 6.39
C SER A 78 -10.69 2.88 6.30
N SER A 79 -11.12 2.32 7.43
CA SER A 79 -12.41 1.64 7.54
C SER A 79 -13.34 2.61 8.26
N GLY A 80 -14.22 3.20 7.45
CA GLY A 80 -14.88 4.46 7.73
C GLY A 80 -15.72 4.49 8.99
N ASN A 81 -15.80 5.67 9.59
CA ASN A 81 -16.97 6.29 10.20
C ASN A 81 -16.53 7.65 10.77
N GLY A 82 -17.41 8.64 10.69
CA GLY A 82 -17.29 9.83 11.53
C GLY A 82 -17.26 11.12 10.77
N ASP A 83 -16.09 11.75 10.68
CA ASP A 83 -16.07 13.20 10.59
C ASP A 83 -15.32 13.66 9.34
N LYS A 84 -16.06 13.76 8.23
CA LYS A 84 -15.59 14.58 7.11
C LYS A 84 -15.52 16.00 7.65
N ASN A 85 -14.31 16.45 7.98
CA ASN A 85 -14.07 17.83 8.40
C ASN A 85 -14.83 18.76 7.44
N PRO A 86 -15.72 19.65 7.92
CA PRO A 86 -16.54 20.48 7.04
C PRO A 86 -15.66 21.29 6.05
N ASN A 87 -14.45 21.67 6.47
CA ASN A 87 -13.44 22.28 5.60
C ASN A 87 -13.03 21.42 4.40
N ASN A 88 -12.94 20.09 4.56
CA ASN A 88 -12.59 19.17 3.48
C ASN A 88 -13.77 18.99 2.51
N VAL A 89 -15.01 18.96 3.04
CA VAL A 89 -16.22 18.90 2.22
C VAL A 89 -16.37 20.18 1.41
N ALA A 90 -16.24 21.35 2.05
CA ALA A 90 -16.27 22.65 1.39
C ALA A 90 -15.16 22.78 0.33
N GLY A 91 -13.96 22.26 0.62
CA GLY A 91 -12.86 22.21 -0.34
C GLY A 91 -13.20 21.38 -1.58
N GLY A 92 -13.80 20.20 -1.39
CA GLY A 92 -14.26 19.35 -2.49
C GLY A 92 -15.36 20.01 -3.34
N LEU A 93 -16.33 20.64 -2.70
CA LEU A 93 -17.41 21.36 -3.41
C LEU A 93 -16.86 22.57 -4.19
N LYS A 94 -15.91 23.33 -3.63
CA LYS A 94 -15.23 24.41 -4.35
C LYS A 94 -14.41 23.91 -5.54
N ALA A 95 -13.79 22.74 -5.43
CA ALA A 95 -13.07 22.12 -6.53
C ALA A 95 -14.02 21.77 -7.68
N THR A 96 -15.21 21.25 -7.37
CA THR A 96 -16.28 21.03 -8.37
C THR A 96 -16.66 22.33 -9.08
N LEU A 97 -16.87 23.43 -8.36
CA LEU A 97 -17.22 24.72 -8.97
C LEU A 97 -16.14 25.25 -9.93
N SER A 98 -14.87 24.98 -9.65
CA SER A 98 -13.74 25.48 -10.44
C SER A 98 -13.34 24.56 -11.59
N ASN A 99 -13.90 23.34 -11.67
CA ASN A 99 -13.53 22.36 -12.68
C ASN A 99 -14.29 22.64 -14.00
N PRO A 100 -13.60 22.91 -15.12
CA PRO A 100 -14.26 23.15 -16.41
C PRO A 100 -14.90 21.88 -17.00
N ASN A 101 -14.54 20.69 -16.50
CA ASN A 101 -15.04 19.41 -17.00
C ASN A 101 -16.29 18.90 -16.26
N VAL A 102 -16.81 19.64 -15.26
CA VAL A 102 -18.07 19.26 -14.61
C VAL A 102 -19.24 19.98 -15.25
N SER A 103 -20.41 19.33 -15.25
CA SER A 103 -21.65 19.90 -15.78
C SER A 103 -22.15 21.05 -14.91
N ASP A 104 -22.91 21.96 -15.51
CA ASP A 104 -23.43 23.13 -14.80
C ASP A 104 -24.41 22.72 -13.69
N GLU A 105 -25.18 21.66 -13.89
CA GLU A 105 -26.06 21.07 -12.87
C GLU A 105 -25.27 20.55 -11.64
N ALA A 106 -24.10 19.95 -11.87
CA ALA A 106 -23.22 19.50 -10.78
C ALA A 106 -22.59 20.70 -10.03
N LYS A 107 -22.27 21.78 -10.74
CA LYS A 107 -21.79 23.03 -10.12
C LYS A 107 -22.87 23.68 -9.28
N GLU A 108 -24.10 23.76 -9.80
CA GLU A 108 -25.22 24.38 -9.07
C GLU A 108 -25.53 23.63 -7.77
N SER A 109 -25.61 22.30 -7.82
CA SER A 109 -25.76 21.48 -6.62
C SER A 109 -24.59 21.61 -5.63
N ALA A 110 -23.36 21.75 -6.14
CA ALA A 110 -22.20 21.97 -5.29
C ALA A 110 -22.22 23.36 -4.63
N LYS A 111 -22.75 24.37 -5.32
CA LYS A 111 -22.92 25.73 -4.80
C LYS A 111 -23.97 25.77 -3.70
N GLU A 112 -25.16 25.21 -3.94
CA GLU A 112 -26.24 25.16 -2.95
C GLU A 112 -25.78 24.49 -1.65
N ARG A 113 -25.09 23.35 -1.76
CA ARG A 113 -24.52 22.66 -0.59
C ARG A 113 -23.41 23.45 0.09
N LEU A 114 -22.67 24.29 -0.62
CA LEU A 114 -21.65 25.14 -0.02
C LEU A 114 -22.27 26.33 0.73
N GLU A 115 -23.43 26.81 0.28
CA GLU A 115 -24.20 27.89 0.91
C GLU A 115 -24.97 27.40 2.15
N ASP A 116 -25.38 26.13 2.18
CA ASP A 116 -26.11 25.47 3.29
C ASP A 116 -25.19 24.86 4.37
N MET A 117 -23.87 24.95 4.19
CA MET A 117 -22.84 24.51 5.14
C MET A 117 -22.46 25.61 6.14
#